data_AF-A0A6N8Z346-F1
#
_entry.id   AF-A0A6N8Z346-F1
#
_cell.length_a   1.000
_cell.length_b   1.000
_cell.length_c   1.000
_cell.angle_alpha   90.00
_cell.angle_beta   90.00
_cell.angle_gamma   90.00
#
_symmetry.space_group_name_H-M   'P 1'
#
loop_
_entity.id
_entity.type
_entity.pdbx_description
1 polymer ?
#
loop_
_entity_poly.entity_id
_entity_poly.type
_entity_poly.pdbx_seq_one_letter_code
_entity_poly.pdbx_strand_id
1 'polypeptide(L)'
;MANRIINAFISHITEEEGDIPRLKAMMARHGITARNYSITTDKFNNARNEEYIKGQILGPQIDQSSVLITHVAPDTKDSKWVNWEIEYAHKHGKRIVGVWQRGELGCELPEDLEKYADAIVGWNGESIVDAINGNSNNWYNQDGSPYVYRKIKRHPCS
;
A
#
# COMPACT_ATOMS: atom_id res chain seq x y z
N MET A 1 23.93 -8.15 9.93
CA MET A 1 23.60 -7.23 8.82
C MET A 1 23.02 -5.96 9.39
N ALA A 2 23.46 -4.79 8.94
CA ALA A 2 22.88 -3.53 9.40
C ALA A 2 21.46 -3.37 8.82
N ASN A 3 20.50 -2.98 9.66
CA ASN A 3 19.11 -2.78 9.25
C ASN A 3 19.00 -1.48 8.45
N ARG A 4 18.53 -1.51 7.21
CA ARG A 4 18.38 -0.29 6.38
C ARG A 4 17.11 0.44 6.80
N ILE A 5 17.23 1.74 7.09
CA ILE A 5 16.06 2.58 7.39
C ILE A 5 15.50 3.14 6.07
N ILE A 6 14.19 3.05 5.87
CA ILE A 6 13.48 3.69 4.76
C ILE A 6 12.36 4.57 5.28
N ASN A 7 12.00 5.60 4.51
CA ASN A 7 10.75 6.33 4.70
C ASN A 7 9.68 5.66 3.86
N ALA A 8 8.64 5.13 4.50
CA ALA A 8 7.54 4.47 3.81
C ALA A 8 6.22 5.16 4.19
N PHE A 9 5.30 5.21 3.24
CA PHE A 9 3.92 5.54 3.50
C PHE A 9 3.12 4.24 3.51
N ILE A 10 2.63 3.80 4.67
CA ILE A 10 1.86 2.56 4.78
C ILE A 10 0.36 2.90 4.75
N SER A 11 -0.22 2.84 3.56
CA SER A 11 -1.64 3.08 3.27
C SER A 11 -2.47 1.87 3.73
N HIS A 12 -3.52 2.14 4.50
CA HIS A 12 -4.43 1.13 5.06
C HIS A 12 -5.73 1.80 5.53
N ILE A 13 -6.78 1.00 5.74
CA ILE A 13 -8.03 1.46 6.38
C ILE A 13 -7.88 1.43 7.91
N THR A 14 -8.65 2.24 8.63
CA THR A 14 -8.51 2.41 10.09
C THR A 14 -8.66 1.10 10.87
N GLU A 15 -9.54 0.21 10.39
CA GLU A 15 -9.80 -1.12 10.94
C GLU A 15 -8.53 -1.99 10.98
N GLU A 16 -7.57 -1.70 10.11
CA GLU A 16 -6.35 -2.46 9.89
C GLU A 16 -5.10 -1.85 10.56
N GLU A 17 -5.24 -0.72 11.27
CA GLU A 17 -4.12 -0.07 11.98
C GLU A 17 -3.41 -1.04 12.94
N GLY A 18 -4.14 -2.00 13.53
CA GLY A 18 -3.60 -3.02 14.43
C GLY A 18 -2.56 -3.97 13.82
N ASP A 19 -2.57 -4.16 12.49
CA ASP A 19 -1.63 -5.05 11.80
C ASP A 19 -0.34 -4.33 11.35
N ILE A 20 -0.35 -3.00 11.27
CA ILE A 20 0.81 -2.20 10.82
C ILE A 20 2.06 -2.41 11.69
N PRO A 21 1.98 -2.46 13.04
CA PRO A 21 3.15 -2.80 13.87
C PRO A 21 3.75 -4.16 13.54
N ARG A 22 2.93 -5.16 13.20
CA ARG A 22 3.38 -6.52 12.87
C ARG A 22 4.04 -6.56 11.50
N LEU A 23 3.49 -5.84 10.51
CA LEU A 23 4.10 -5.66 9.20
C LEU A 23 5.49 -5.01 9.33
N LYS A 24 5.60 -3.94 10.10
CA LYS A 24 6.88 -3.26 10.38
C LYS A 24 7.89 -4.16 11.09
N ALA A 25 7.45 -4.90 12.10
CA ALA A 25 8.31 -5.87 12.81
C ALA A 25 8.80 -6.97 11.87
N MET A 26 7.96 -7.41 10.93
CA MET A 26 8.35 -8.38 9.91
C MET A 26 9.42 -7.82 8.98
N MET A 27 9.21 -6.64 8.39
CA MET A 27 10.25 -5.99 7.56
C MET A 27 11.57 -5.83 8.32
N ALA A 28 11.51 -5.44 9.61
CA ALA A 28 12.69 -5.23 10.44
C ALA A 28 13.51 -6.50 10.66
N ARG A 29 12.86 -7.67 10.77
CA ARG A 29 13.55 -8.97 10.85
C ARG A 29 14.26 -9.35 9.55
N HIS A 30 13.82 -8.80 8.41
CA HIS A 30 14.37 -9.05 7.09
C HIS A 30 15.27 -7.91 6.58
N GLY A 31 15.72 -7.01 7.47
CA GLY A 31 16.74 -6.01 7.14
C GLY A 31 16.21 -4.65 6.65
N ILE A 32 14.90 -4.38 6.76
CA ILE A 32 14.31 -3.05 6.54
C ILE A 32 13.56 -2.53 7.77
N THR A 33 13.98 -1.39 8.31
CA THR A 33 13.17 -0.61 9.27
C THR A 33 12.42 0.50 8.54
N ALA A 34 11.08 0.38 8.47
CA ALA A 34 10.23 1.40 7.88
C ALA A 34 9.87 2.49 8.90
N ARG A 35 10.26 3.73 8.62
CA ARG A 35 9.67 4.92 9.23
C ARG A 35 8.36 5.20 8.51
N ASN A 36 7.23 4.96 9.19
CA ASN A 36 5.90 5.13 8.62
C ASN A 36 5.45 6.59 8.70
N TYR A 37 5.07 7.18 7.58
CA TYR A 37 4.56 8.55 7.46
C TYR A 37 3.03 8.61 7.28
N SER A 38 2.32 7.48 7.30
CA SER A 38 0.86 7.51 7.20
C SER A 38 0.18 8.10 8.43
N ILE A 39 -0.93 8.78 8.20
CA ILE A 39 -1.76 9.41 9.22
C ILE A 39 -3.17 8.86 9.04
N THR A 40 -3.70 8.26 10.09
CA THR A 40 -5.05 7.68 10.11
C THR A 40 -6.13 8.76 10.14
N THR A 41 -7.26 8.47 9.51
CA THR A 41 -8.31 9.46 9.27
C THR A 41 -9.06 9.89 10.53
N ASP A 42 -9.09 9.04 11.56
CA ASP A 42 -9.60 9.32 12.90
C ASP A 42 -8.85 10.47 13.59
N LYS A 43 -7.57 10.68 13.26
CA LYS A 43 -6.76 11.81 13.78
C LYS A 43 -7.19 13.17 13.23
N PHE A 44 -7.98 13.19 12.14
CA PHE A 44 -8.43 14.43 11.52
C PHE A 44 -9.70 15.01 12.14
N ASN A 45 -10.22 14.47 13.26
CA ASN A 45 -11.27 15.03 14.13
C ASN A 45 -11.89 16.36 13.64
N ASN A 46 -12.85 16.29 12.70
CA ASN A 46 -13.59 17.42 12.11
C ASN A 46 -12.88 18.35 11.11
N ALA A 47 -11.80 17.93 10.44
CA ALA A 47 -11.24 18.69 9.32
C ALA A 47 -12.23 18.71 8.14
N ARG A 48 -12.94 19.84 7.98
CA ARG A 48 -14.05 20.03 7.03
C ARG A 48 -13.65 20.09 5.55
N ASN A 49 -12.37 19.93 5.21
CA ASN A 49 -11.91 20.06 3.83
C ASN A 49 -11.00 18.87 3.45
N GLU A 50 -11.57 17.94 2.69
CA GLU A 50 -10.88 16.75 2.18
C GLU A 50 -9.68 17.11 1.30
N GLU A 51 -9.81 18.13 0.43
CA GLU A 51 -8.74 18.60 -0.45
C GLU A 51 -7.57 19.16 0.33
N TYR A 52 -7.84 19.86 1.44
CA TYR A 52 -6.79 20.35 2.33
C TYR A 52 -6.02 19.21 2.98
N ILE A 53 -6.71 18.19 3.49
CA ILE A 53 -6.06 17.02 4.10
C ILE A 53 -5.19 16.31 3.06
N LYS A 54 -5.75 16.06 1.88
CA LYS A 54 -5.04 15.45 0.74
C LYS A 54 -3.80 16.25 0.37
N GLY A 55 -3.96 17.52 0.05
CA GLY A 55 -2.88 18.35 -0.50
C GLY A 55 -1.85 18.84 0.52
N GLN A 56 -2.26 19.11 1.77
CA GLN A 56 -1.39 19.76 2.76
C GLN A 56 -0.89 18.82 3.85
N ILE A 57 -1.53 17.65 4.00
CA ILE A 57 -1.14 16.66 5.00
C ILE A 57 -0.61 15.41 4.33
N LEU A 58 -1.46 14.66 3.63
CA LEU A 58 -1.09 13.35 3.08
C LEU A 58 -0.06 13.46 1.95
N GLY A 59 -0.24 14.38 1.01
CA GLY A 59 0.69 14.58 -0.11
C GLY A 59 2.14 14.79 0.35
N PRO A 60 2.42 15.75 1.24
CA PRO A 60 3.75 15.94 1.81
C PRO A 60 4.33 14.72 2.54
N GLN A 61 3.49 13.90 3.20
CA GLN A 61 3.94 12.65 3.82
C GLN A 61 4.36 11.60 2.77
N ILE A 62 3.60 11.50 1.68
CA ILE A 62 3.90 10.62 0.54
C ILE A 62 5.18 11.10 -0.16
N ASP A 63 5.35 12.41 -0.33
CA ASP A 63 6.54 13.00 -0.96
C ASP A 63 7.83 12.70 -0.20
N GLN A 64 7.78 12.68 1.13
CA GLN A 64 8.92 12.30 1.98
C GLN A 64 9.21 10.79 1.98
N SER A 65 8.28 9.99 1.49
CA SER A 65 8.40 8.54 1.41
C SER A 65 9.06 8.11 0.10
N SER A 66 9.90 7.07 0.17
CA SER A 66 10.52 6.46 -1.01
C SER A 66 9.63 5.37 -1.63
N VAL A 67 8.71 4.82 -0.85
CA VAL A 67 7.78 3.75 -1.25
C VAL A 67 6.43 3.98 -0.59
N LEU A 68 5.36 3.74 -1.34
CA LEU A 68 4.00 3.57 -0.82
C LEU A 68 3.71 2.08 -0.71
N ILE A 69 3.31 1.64 0.48
CA ILE A 69 2.94 0.25 0.77
C ILE A 69 1.45 0.25 1.06
N THR A 70 0.65 -0.46 0.28
CA THR A 70 -0.78 -0.64 0.53
C THR A 70 -1.00 -1.97 1.23
N HIS A 71 -1.48 -1.95 2.47
CA HIS A 71 -1.92 -3.14 3.19
C HIS A 71 -3.34 -3.50 2.72
N VAL A 72 -3.47 -4.65 2.06
CA VAL A 72 -4.68 -5.04 1.33
C VAL A 72 -5.51 -6.01 2.16
N ALA A 73 -6.60 -5.46 2.71
CA ALA A 73 -7.67 -6.17 3.41
C ALA A 73 -8.98 -6.13 2.58
N PRO A 74 -9.99 -6.97 2.89
CA PRO A 74 -11.23 -7.04 2.11
C PRO A 74 -11.92 -5.71 1.81
N ASP A 75 -11.99 -4.82 2.81
CA ASP A 75 -12.67 -3.53 2.68
C ASP A 75 -11.76 -2.42 2.12
N THR A 76 -10.47 -2.71 1.90
CA THR A 76 -9.51 -1.72 1.37
C THR A 76 -9.89 -1.28 -0.04
N LYS A 77 -10.51 -2.17 -0.83
CA LYS A 77 -10.93 -1.89 -2.21
C LYS A 77 -11.89 -0.70 -2.33
N ASP A 78 -12.70 -0.47 -1.29
CA ASP A 78 -13.75 0.55 -1.28
C ASP A 78 -13.26 1.90 -0.71
N SER A 79 -12.01 1.96 -0.22
CA SER A 79 -11.45 3.18 0.38
C SER A 79 -11.04 4.21 -0.67
N LYS A 80 -11.76 5.34 -0.71
CA LYS A 80 -11.41 6.50 -1.54
C LYS A 80 -10.10 7.16 -1.13
N TRP A 81 -9.74 7.07 0.16
CA TRP A 81 -8.47 7.59 0.67
C TRP A 81 -7.31 6.77 0.17
N VAL A 82 -7.39 5.44 0.28
CA VAL A 82 -6.34 4.53 -0.22
C VAL A 82 -6.13 4.71 -1.72
N ASN A 83 -7.21 4.73 -2.52
CA ASN A 83 -7.10 4.97 -3.97
C ASN A 83 -6.43 6.32 -4.28
N TRP A 84 -6.83 7.40 -3.59
CA TRP A 84 -6.21 8.71 -3.77
C TRP A 84 -4.72 8.72 -3.41
N GLU A 85 -4.32 8.06 -2.31
CA GLU A 85 -2.92 7.97 -1.90
C GLU A 85 -2.07 7.24 -2.95
N ILE A 86 -2.59 6.13 -3.50
CA ILE A 86 -1.96 5.36 -4.57
C ILE A 86 -1.83 6.20 -5.84
N GLU A 87 -2.91 6.87 -6.27
CA GLU A 87 -2.90 7.73 -7.46
C GLU A 87 -1.91 8.88 -7.31
N TYR A 88 -1.86 9.51 -6.12
CA TYR A 88 -0.92 10.58 -5.82
C TYR A 88 0.53 10.07 -5.86
N ALA A 89 0.81 8.94 -5.20
CA ALA A 89 2.13 8.31 -5.20
C ALA A 89 2.60 7.97 -6.63
N HIS A 90 1.70 7.44 -7.47
CA HIS A 90 1.98 7.15 -8.87
C HIS A 90 2.39 8.42 -9.64
N LYS A 91 1.60 9.50 -9.52
CA LYS A 91 1.89 10.79 -10.16
C LYS A 91 3.23 11.38 -9.73
N HIS A 92 3.70 11.06 -8.53
CA HIS A 92 4.97 11.53 -7.98
C HIS A 92 6.12 10.52 -8.14
N GLY A 93 5.95 9.51 -8.99
CA GLY A 93 6.99 8.54 -9.33
C GLY A 93 7.44 7.68 -8.14
N LYS A 94 6.57 7.50 -7.14
CA LYS A 94 6.84 6.63 -6.00
C LYS A 94 6.66 5.18 -6.42
N ARG A 95 7.48 4.31 -5.85
CA ARG A 95 7.27 2.86 -5.95
C ARG A 95 6.04 2.47 -5.13
N ILE A 96 5.19 1.62 -5.67
CA ILE A 96 3.92 1.18 -5.08
C ILE A 96 3.95 -0.33 -4.89
N VAL A 97 3.79 -0.79 -3.64
CA VAL A 97 3.81 -2.21 -3.29
C VAL A 97 2.51 -2.58 -2.57
N GLY A 98 1.76 -3.52 -3.13
CA GLY A 98 0.63 -4.15 -2.45
C GLY A 98 1.10 -5.30 -1.55
N VAL A 99 0.63 -5.34 -0.31
CA VAL A 99 0.88 -6.44 0.63
C VAL A 99 -0.44 -6.98 1.11
N TRP A 100 -0.71 -8.25 0.84
CA TRP A 100 -1.92 -8.90 1.31
C TRP A 100 -1.95 -9.06 2.84
N GLN A 101 -3.13 -8.85 3.43
CA GLN A 101 -3.37 -9.16 4.84
C GLN A 101 -3.18 -10.64 5.13
N ARG A 102 -2.78 -10.94 6.37
CA ARG A 102 -2.57 -12.31 6.82
C ARG A 102 -3.89 -13.01 7.11
N GLY A 103 -4.15 -14.14 6.44
CA GLY A 103 -5.19 -15.09 6.82
C GLY A 103 -6.53 -14.93 6.11
N GLU A 104 -6.73 -13.84 5.39
CA GLU A 104 -7.88 -13.66 4.49
C GLU A 104 -7.57 -14.24 3.11
N LEU A 105 -8.59 -14.84 2.47
CA LEU A 105 -8.51 -15.42 1.12
C LEU A 105 -9.57 -14.80 0.20
N GLY A 106 -9.15 -14.40 -1.00
CA GLY A 106 -10.03 -14.04 -2.11
C GLY A 106 -10.57 -12.62 -2.13
N CYS A 107 -9.90 -11.64 -1.52
CA CYS A 107 -10.34 -10.24 -1.64
C CYS A 107 -9.81 -9.53 -2.90
N GLU A 108 -10.59 -8.53 -3.36
CA GLU A 108 -10.26 -7.76 -4.54
C GLU A 108 -9.26 -6.65 -4.22
N LEU A 109 -8.45 -6.27 -5.21
CA LEU A 109 -7.54 -5.14 -5.11
C LEU A 109 -8.32 -3.83 -5.22
N PRO A 110 -7.88 -2.75 -4.53
CA PRO A 110 -8.29 -1.40 -4.89
C PRO A 110 -8.00 -1.11 -6.36
N GLU A 111 -8.91 -0.38 -7.02
CA GLU A 111 -8.82 -0.13 -8.46
C GLU A 111 -7.49 0.52 -8.85
N ASP A 112 -7.03 1.51 -8.08
CA ASP A 112 -5.78 2.21 -8.38
C ASP A 112 -4.55 1.36 -8.03
N LEU A 113 -4.68 0.41 -7.10
CA LEU A 113 -3.61 -0.55 -6.83
C LEU A 113 -3.45 -1.51 -8.03
N GLU A 114 -4.56 -2.01 -8.58
CA GLU A 114 -4.54 -2.86 -9.77
C GLU A 114 -4.00 -2.13 -11.02
N LYS A 115 -4.10 -0.80 -11.08
CA LYS A 115 -3.53 0.00 -12.18
C LYS A 115 -2.06 0.33 -12.00
N TYR A 116 -1.64 0.67 -10.78
CA TYR A 116 -0.38 1.39 -10.55
C TYR A 116 0.64 0.64 -9.68
N ALA A 117 0.31 -0.51 -9.10
CA ALA A 117 1.27 -1.26 -8.31
C ALA A 117 2.47 -1.74 -9.14
N ASP A 118 3.66 -1.68 -8.57
CA ASP A 118 4.85 -2.29 -9.16
C ASP A 118 4.96 -3.77 -8.80
N ALA A 119 4.47 -4.14 -7.62
CA ALA A 119 4.52 -5.49 -7.08
C ALA A 119 3.32 -5.74 -6.14
N ILE A 120 2.83 -6.98 -6.11
CA ILE A 120 1.82 -7.42 -5.15
C ILE A 120 2.28 -8.74 -4.55
N VAL A 121 2.46 -8.76 -3.23
CA VAL A 121 3.06 -9.89 -2.51
C VAL A 121 2.24 -10.28 -1.30
N GLY A 122 2.40 -11.53 -0.87
CA GLY A 122 1.81 -12.03 0.37
C GLY A 122 2.46 -11.45 1.62
N TRP A 123 1.88 -11.79 2.78
CA TRP A 123 2.45 -11.49 4.10
C TRP A 123 3.71 -12.35 4.37
N ASN A 124 4.81 -12.03 3.70
CA ASN A 124 6.11 -12.70 3.84
C ASN A 124 7.24 -11.66 3.78
N GLY A 125 8.11 -11.66 4.80
CA GLY A 125 9.13 -10.63 4.97
C GLY A 125 10.16 -10.57 3.85
N GLU A 126 10.54 -11.70 3.27
CA GLU A 126 11.50 -11.75 2.16
C GLU A 126 10.89 -11.14 0.89
N SER A 127 9.68 -11.59 0.51
CA SER A 127 9.00 -11.06 -0.67
C SER A 127 8.66 -9.57 -0.54
N ILE A 128 8.31 -9.11 0.66
CA ILE A 128 8.02 -7.69 0.93
C ILE A 128 9.30 -6.86 0.79
N VAL A 129 10.42 -7.31 1.35
CA VAL A 129 11.71 -6.60 1.25
C VAL A 129 12.19 -6.55 -0.21
N ASP A 130 12.07 -7.65 -0.95
CA ASP A 130 12.42 -7.68 -2.37
C ASP A 130 11.53 -6.79 -3.23
N ALA A 131 10.22 -6.82 -2.96
CA ALA A 131 9.27 -5.91 -3.58
C ALA A 131 9.63 -4.45 -3.27
N ILE A 132 9.94 -4.09 -2.03
CA ILE A 132 10.34 -2.71 -1.67
C ILE A 132 11.64 -2.30 -2.36
N ASN A 133 12.61 -3.22 -2.52
CA ASN A 133 13.89 -2.96 -3.15
C ASN A 133 13.84 -2.86 -4.67
N GLY A 134 12.75 -3.28 -5.31
CA GLY A 134 12.71 -3.43 -6.76
C GLY A 134 13.42 -4.68 -7.27
N ASN A 135 13.77 -5.62 -6.39
CA ASN A 135 14.34 -6.91 -6.78
C ASN A 135 13.28 -7.84 -7.39
N SER A 136 12.01 -7.60 -7.08
CA SER A 136 10.87 -8.32 -7.63
C SER A 136 9.71 -7.36 -7.96
N ASN A 137 9.13 -7.55 -9.15
CA ASN A 137 7.92 -6.86 -9.63
C ASN A 137 6.79 -7.87 -9.89
N ASN A 138 6.85 -9.03 -9.24
CA ASN A 138 5.87 -10.07 -9.43
C ASN A 138 4.56 -9.72 -8.72
N TRP A 139 3.47 -10.24 -9.27
CA TRP A 139 2.15 -10.13 -8.69
C TRP A 139 1.69 -11.53 -8.31
N TYR A 140 1.33 -11.70 -7.05
CA TYR A 140 0.80 -12.94 -6.51
C TYR A 140 -0.58 -12.69 -5.91
N ASN A 141 -1.45 -13.68 -6.03
CA ASN A 141 -2.65 -13.79 -5.22
C ASN A 141 -2.28 -14.07 -3.75
N GLN A 142 -3.26 -13.97 -2.86
CA GLN A 142 -3.11 -14.24 -1.43
C GLN A 142 -2.63 -15.68 -1.14
N ASP A 143 -3.02 -16.65 -1.97
CA ASP A 143 -2.62 -18.06 -1.88
C ASP A 143 -1.20 -18.33 -2.42
N GLY A 144 -0.50 -17.29 -2.89
CA GLY A 144 0.84 -17.38 -3.49
C GLY A 144 0.84 -17.82 -4.96
N SER A 145 -0.31 -18.10 -5.56
CA SER A 145 -0.39 -18.35 -7.00
C SER A 145 -0.10 -17.06 -7.79
N PRO A 146 0.46 -17.15 -9.01
CA PRO A 146 0.66 -15.97 -9.86
C PRO A 146 -0.67 -15.24 -10.12
N TYR A 147 -0.65 -13.91 -9.97
CA TYR A 147 -1.82 -13.09 -10.28
C TYR A 147 -2.04 -13.08 -11.81
N VAL A 148 -3.17 -13.60 -12.25
CA VAL A 148 -3.54 -13.56 -13.67
C VAL A 148 -4.40 -12.31 -13.86
N TYR A 149 -3.81 -11.29 -14.48
CA TYR A 149 -4.54 -10.05 -14.81
C TYR A 149 -5.79 -10.39 -15.63
N ARG A 150 -6.97 -10.25 -15.01
CA ARG A 150 -8.24 -10.36 -15.72
C ARG A 150 -8.52 -8.99 -16.30
N LYS A 151 -8.28 -8.84 -17.61
CA LYS A 151 -8.69 -7.64 -18.34
C LYS A 151 -10.21 -7.51 -18.24
N ILE A 152 -10.70 -6.75 -17.27
CA ILE A 152 -12.11 -6.41 -17.16
C ILE A 152 -12.46 -5.67 -18.45
N LYS A 153 -13.39 -6.21 -19.24
CA LYS A 153 -13.94 -5.50 -20.41
C LYS A 153 -14.63 -4.24 -19.89
N ARG A 154 -13.90 -3.13 -19.85
CA ARG A 154 -14.50 -1.81 -19.68
C ARG A 154 -15.20 -1.51 -20.99
N HIS A 155 -16.53 -1.59 -20.98
CA HIS A 155 -17.33 -1.07 -22.09
C HIS A 155 -17.04 0.43 -22.19
N PRO A 156 -16.51 0.94 -23.32
CA PRO A 156 -16.37 2.38 -23.48
C PRO A 156 -17.78 2.98 -23.40
N CYS A 157 -17.97 3.96 -22.51
CA CYS A 157 -19.14 4.81 -22.56
C CYS A 157 -19.12 5.53 -23.91
N SER A 158 -20.06 5.15 -24.77
CA SER A 158 -20.40 5.80 -26.04
C SER A 158 -21.04 7.16 -25.82
#